data_AF-A0A8H7XMI4-F1
#
_entry.id   AF-A0A8H7XMI4-F1
#
_cell.length_a   1.000
_cell.length_b   1.000
_cell.length_c   1.000
_cell.angle_alpha   90.00
_cell.angle_beta   90.00
_cell.angle_gamma   90.00
#
_symmetry.space_group_name_H-M   'P 1'
#
loop_
_entity.id
_entity.type
_entity.pdbx_description
1 polymer ?
#
loop_
_entity_poly.entity_id
_entity_poly.type
_entity_poly.pdbx_seq_one_letter_code
_entity_poly.pdbx_strand_id
1 'polypeptide(L)' 'MSSTDVFIDFSNNGDGIIEVIYDDIHGISQRFVVRPQQIVRRKMPISQSIYFTFNRGRFSQNATHNFVNNKTIDVNMYFV' A
#
# COMPACT_ATOMS: atom_id res chain seq x y z
N MET A 1 -8.95 8.37 -23.55
CA MET A 1 -8.90 7.27 -22.56
C MET A 1 -8.71 7.90 -21.19
N SER A 2 -9.74 7.94 -20.34
CA SER A 2 -9.57 8.38 -18.95
C SER A 2 -8.74 7.33 -18.24
N SER A 3 -7.62 7.70 -17.61
CA SER A 3 -6.83 6.74 -16.85
C SER A 3 -7.66 6.26 -15.66
N THR A 4 -8.13 5.02 -15.72
CA THR A 4 -8.90 4.34 -14.66
C THR A 4 -8.02 3.97 -13.45
N ASP A 5 -6.86 4.62 -13.30
CA ASP A 5 -5.86 4.30 -12.31
C ASP A 5 -5.47 5.56 -11.54
N VAL A 6 -5.12 5.37 -10.27
CA VAL A 6 -4.61 6.38 -9.35
C VAL A 6 -3.23 5.99 -8.84
N PHE A 7 -2.43 6.99 -8.57
CA PHE A 7 -1.11 6.81 -7.97
C PHE A 7 -1.22 6.91 -6.45
N ILE A 8 -0.80 5.83 -5.79
CA ILE A 8 -0.75 5.74 -4.33
C ILE A 8 0.70 5.76 -3.89
N ASP A 9 1.04 6.72 -3.04
CA ASP A 9 2.35 6.86 -2.44
C ASP A 9 2.36 6.21 -1.06
N PHE A 10 3.16 5.17 -0.89
CA PHE A 10 3.37 4.53 0.40
C PHE A 10 4.61 5.13 1.05
N SER A 11 4.42 5.99 2.05
CA SER A 11 5.48 6.62 2.81
C SER A 11 5.74 5.84 4.10
N ASN A 12 7.00 5.71 4.51
CA ASN A 12 7.36 5.13 5.79
C ASN A 12 8.09 6.17 6.64
N ASN A 13 7.35 6.83 7.55
CA ASN A 13 7.90 7.83 8.47
C ASN A 13 8.49 7.23 9.75
N GLY A 14 8.39 5.91 9.93
CA GLY A 14 8.96 5.17 11.05
C GLY A 14 10.39 4.70 10.81
N ASP A 15 10.89 3.91 11.74
CA ASP A 15 12.24 3.36 11.80
C ASP A 15 12.33 1.89 11.35
N GLY A 16 11.19 1.19 11.27
CA GLY A 16 11.10 -0.20 10.83
C GLY A 16 10.95 -0.34 9.31
N ILE A 17 11.46 -1.45 8.75
CA ILE A 17 11.15 -1.86 7.38
C ILE A 17 9.74 -2.46 7.35
N ILE A 18 8.91 -2.03 6.40
CA ILE A 18 7.55 -2.55 6.22
C ILE A 18 7.41 -3.21 4.84
N GLU A 19 6.95 -4.46 4.84
CA GLU A 19 6.49 -5.15 3.63
C GLU A 19 4.99 -4.91 3.45
N VAL A 20 4.58 -4.60 2.22
CA VAL A 20 3.19 -4.41 1.81
C VAL A 20 2.85 -5.48 0.78
N ILE A 21 1.76 -6.19 1.00
CA ILE A 21 1.25 -7.25 0.14
C ILE A 21 -0.19 -6.91 -0.23
N TYR A 22 -0.58 -7.09 -1.48
CA TYR A 22 -1.96 -6.97 -1.96
C TYR A 22 -2.16 -7.80 -3.23
N ASP A 23 -3.40 -8.19 -3.53
CA ASP A 23 -3.73 -8.83 -4.81
C ASP A 23 -4.12 -7.76 -5.83
N ASP A 24 -3.58 -7.86 -7.04
CA ASP A 24 -3.98 -6.99 -8.14
C ASP A 24 -5.31 -7.41 -8.77
N ILE A 25 -5.74 -6.69 -9.82
CA ILE A 25 -7.01 -6.94 -10.51
C ILE A 25 -7.11 -8.33 -11.17
N HIS A 26 -5.97 -9.01 -11.36
CA HIS A 26 -5.91 -10.36 -11.92
C HIS A 26 -5.81 -11.42 -10.82
N GLY A 27 -5.89 -11.03 -9.54
CA GLY A 27 -5.72 -11.91 -8.39
C GLY A 27 -4.27 -12.33 -8.16
N ILE A 28 -3.30 -11.63 -8.75
CA ILE A 28 -1.88 -11.93 -8.55
C ILE A 28 -1.39 -11.13 -7.34
N SER A 29 -0.85 -11.82 -6.34
CA SER A 29 -0.28 -11.18 -5.17
C SER A 29 0.98 -10.40 -5.52
N GLN A 30 0.87 -9.09 -5.41
CA GLN A 30 1.97 -8.13 -5.51
C GLN A 30 2.55 -7.88 -4.12
N ARG A 31 3.88 -7.77 -4.04
CA ARG A 31 4.57 -7.45 -2.79
C ARG A 31 5.66 -6.41 -3.00
N PHE A 32 5.85 -5.54 -2.02
CA PHE A 32 6.96 -4.59 -2.02
C PHE A 32 7.35 -4.11 -0.63
N VAL A 33 8.55 -3.58 -0.53
CA VAL A 33 9.10 -3.09 0.74
C VAL A 33 9.19 -1.57 0.71
N VAL A 34 8.80 -0.94 1.82
CA VAL A 34 8.98 0.49 2.09
C VAL A 34 9.96 0.61 3.25
N ARG A 35 11.20 1.05 2.96
CA ARG A 35 12.24 1.27 3.98
C ARG A 35 11.99 2.56 4.77
N PRO A 36 12.61 2.75 5.94
CA PRO A 36 12.54 4.01 6.69
C PRO A 36 12.87 5.22 5.80
N GLN A 37 12.08 6.28 5.92
CA GLN A 37 12.19 7.52 5.15
C GLN A 37 12.05 7.35 3.62
N GLN A 38 11.53 6.21 3.16
CA GLN A 38 11.27 5.94 1.75
C GLN A 38 9.82 6.25 1.38
N ILE A 39 9.61 6.67 0.13
CA ILE A 39 8.31 6.71 -0.52
C ILE A 39 8.34 5.73 -1.71
N VAL A 40 7.35 4.84 -1.78
CA VAL A 40 7.15 3.93 -2.91
C VAL A 40 5.83 4.25 -3.58
N ARG A 41 5.87 4.66 -4.85
CA ARG A 41 4.67 4.94 -5.65
C ARG A 41 4.17 3.68 -6.36
N ARG A 42 2.87 3.40 -6.26
CA ARG A 42 2.20 2.33 -7.00
C ARG A 42 1.02 2.86 -7.79
N LYS A 43 0.79 2.28 -8.96
CA LYS A 43 -0.39 2.52 -9.78
C LYS A 43 -1.47 1.51 -9.36
N MET A 44 -2.63 2.00 -8.95
CA MET A 44 -3.75 1.20 -8.45
C MET A 44 -5.01 1.49 -9.26
N PRO A 45 -5.86 0.50 -9.53
CA PRO A 45 -7.15 0.70 -10.21
C PRO A 45 -8.08 1.58 -9.35
N ILE A 46 -8.79 2.51 -10.00
CA ILE A 46 -9.85 3.31 -9.39
C ILE A 46 -11.08 2.42 -9.14
N SER A 47 -11.80 2.66 -8.04
CA SER A 47 -13.11 2.06 -7.74
C SER A 47 -13.07 0.58 -7.33
N GLN A 48 -11.93 0.07 -6.88
CA GLN A 48 -11.82 -1.25 -6.26
C GLN A 48 -11.36 -1.14 -4.80
N SER A 49 -11.98 -1.94 -3.94
CA SER A 49 -11.50 -2.18 -2.59
C SER A 49 -10.28 -3.10 -2.67
N ILE A 50 -9.11 -2.58 -2.35
CA ILE A 50 -7.86 -3.34 -2.31
C ILE A 50 -7.58 -3.71 -0.85
N TYR A 51 -7.38 -5.00 -0.62
CA TYR A 51 -6.98 -5.54 0.66
C TYR A 51 -5.45 -5.57 0.75
N PHE A 52 -4.90 -4.92 1.77
CA PHE A 52 -3.47 -4.87 2.04
C PHE A 52 -3.15 -5.62 3.32
N THR A 53 -2.05 -6.36 3.28
CA THR A 53 -1.35 -6.84 4.47
C THR A 53 -0.03 -6.08 4.61
N PHE A 54 0.17 -5.47 5.78
CA PHE A 54 1.38 -4.78 6.18
C PHE A 54 2.13 -5.64 7.18
N ASN A 55 3.39 -5.95 6.92
CA ASN A 55 4.25 -6.71 7.84
C ASN A 55 5.42 -5.83 8.31
N ARG A 56 5.63 -5.76 9.62
CA ARG A 56 6.79 -5.12 10.28
C ARG A 56 7.47 -6.13 11.20
N GLY A 57 8.51 -6.80 10.71
CA GLY A 57 9.16 -7.89 11.44
C GLY A 57 8.20 -9.04 11.72
N ARG A 58 7.84 -9.28 12.98
CA ARG A 58 6.90 -10.33 13.41
C ARG A 58 5.44 -9.88 13.48
N PHE A 59 5.18 -8.59 13.31
CA PHE A 59 3.84 -8.02 13.39
C PHE A 59 3.21 -7.94 12.00
N SER A 60 1.93 -8.31 11.89
CA SER A 60 1.16 -8.27 10.65
C SER A 60 -0.18 -7.58 10.90
N GLN A 61 -0.56 -6.67 10.00
CA GLN A 61 -1.76 -5.85 10.11
C GLN A 61 -2.45 -5.76 8.76
N ASN A 62 -3.78 -5.82 8.77
CA ASN A 62 -4.57 -5.82 7.55
C ASN A 62 -5.38 -4.54 7.44
N ALA A 63 -5.46 -3.96 6.24
CA ALA A 63 -6.35 -2.84 5.97
C ALA A 63 -6.95 -2.92 4.57
N THR A 64 -8.19 -2.47 4.44
CA THR A 64 -8.85 -2.33 3.13
C THR A 64 -8.91 -0.86 2.76
N HIS A 65 -8.54 -0.51 1.53
CA HIS A 65 -8.68 0.84 0.99
C HIS A 65 -9.48 0.82 -0.30
N ASN A 66 -10.35 1.82 -0.46
CA ASN A 66 -10.94 2.14 -1.75
C ASN A 66 -10.26 3.39 -2.30
N PHE A 67 -9.64 3.27 -3.47
CA PHE A 67 -8.94 4.39 -4.10
C PHE A 67 -9.80 5.04 -5.18
N VAL A 68 -10.21 6.28 -4.91
CA VAL A 68 -10.98 7.11 -5.85
C VAL A 68 -10.17 8.30 -6.39
N ASN A 69 -9.02 8.59 -5.77
CA ASN A 69 -8.09 9.64 -6.13
C ASN A 69 -6.65 9.27 -5.72
N ASN A 70 -5.67 10.05 -6.17
CA ASN A 70 -4.29 9.90 -5.74
C ASN A 70 -4.19 10.16 -4.22
N LYS A 71 -3.41 9.35 -3.51
CA LYS A 71 -3.33 9.41 -2.05
C LYS A 71 -1.96 8.99 -1.56
N THR A 72 -1.56 9.55 -0.42
CA THR A 72 -0.41 9.06 0.36
C THR A 72 -0.90 8.24 1.56
N ILE A 73 -0.29 7.08 1.79
CA ILE A 73 -0.51 6.23 2.97
C ILE A 73 0.79 6.19 3.75
N ASP A 74 0.75 6.60 5.03
CA ASP A 74 1.82 6.26 5.96
C ASP A 74 1.65 4.81 6.42
N VAL A 75 2.57 3.94 6.01
CA VAL A 75 2.49 2.51 6.33
C VAL A 75 2.65 2.21 7.83
N ASN A 76 3.15 3.16 8.63
CA ASN A 76 3.30 2.98 10.07
C ASN A 76 1.99 3.15 10.84
N MET A 77 0.98 3.80 10.25
CA MET A 77 -0.29 4.05 10.93
C MET A 77 -1.02 2.77 11.37
N TYR A 78 -0.62 1.63 10.81
CA TYR A 78 -1.20 0.31 11.11
C TYR A 78 -0.52 -0.38 12.29
N PHE A 79 0.63 0.10 12.77
CA PHE A 79 1.38 -0.52 13.85
C PHE A 79 1.47 0.44 15.04
N VAL A 80 0.45 0.38 15.91
CA VAL A 80 0.40 1.08 17.20
C VAL A 80 1.25 0.35 18.24
#